data_AF-A0A077LY17-F1
#
_entry.id   AF-A0A077LY17-F1
#
_cell.length_a   1.000
_cell.length_b   1.000
_cell.length_c   1.000
_cell.angle_alpha   90.00
_cell.angle_beta   90.00
_cell.angle_gamma   90.00
#
_symmetry.space_group_name_H-M   'P 1'
#
loop_
_entity.id
_entity.type
_entity.pdbx_description
1 polymer ?
#
loop_
_entity_poly.entity_id
_entity_poly.type
_entity_poly.pdbx_seq_one_letter_code
_entity_poly.pdbx_strand_id
1 'polypeptide(L)'
;MAGASGVPGASGVSGTPGQARALVVPQAADDATVLEVRADDRLGLLHELGMTFARAGLSVRSAHIATYAGQTLDTFYLTEFGGRLLEPAKVAQVVAMVIDTCDGHPPA
;
A
#
# COMPACT_ATOMS: atom_id res chain seq x y z
N MET A 1 23.78 48.19 4.81
CA MET A 1 23.52 47.66 3.46
C MET A 1 23.95 46.20 3.44
N ALA A 2 23.11 45.32 2.88
CA ALA A 2 23.21 43.86 2.78
C ALA A 2 22.81 43.04 4.04
N GLY A 3 21.50 42.83 4.19
CA GLY A 3 20.97 41.68 4.92
C GLY A 3 20.84 40.48 3.96
N ALA A 4 21.51 39.37 4.26
CA ALA A 4 21.31 38.12 3.56
C ALA A 4 20.10 37.41 4.16
N SER A 5 18.95 37.50 3.48
CA SER A 5 17.78 36.69 3.75
C SER A 5 18.01 35.29 3.18
N GLY A 6 18.53 34.39 4.03
CA GLY A 6 18.50 32.96 3.76
C GLY A 6 17.09 32.45 3.99
N VAL A 7 16.35 32.18 2.91
CA VAL A 7 15.08 31.45 2.99
C VAL A 7 15.41 29.98 3.22
N PRO A 8 14.94 29.31 4.29
CA PRO A 8 15.11 27.88 4.42
C PRO A 8 14.28 27.16 3.35
N GLY A 9 14.94 26.26 2.64
CA GLY A 9 14.41 25.55 1.49
C GLY A 9 13.19 24.68 1.81
N ALA A 10 12.45 24.40 0.75
CA ALA A 10 11.36 23.45 0.74
C ALA A 10 11.82 22.12 1.38
N SER A 11 11.24 21.79 2.53
CA SER A 11 11.36 20.44 3.09
C SER A 11 10.44 19.54 2.27
N GLY A 12 10.89 19.20 1.06
CA GLY A 12 10.35 18.08 0.31
C GLY A 12 10.50 16.84 1.18
N VAL A 13 9.39 16.13 1.38
CA VAL A 13 9.41 14.76 1.91
C VAL A 13 10.40 13.97 1.06
N SER A 14 11.58 13.69 1.61
CA SER A 14 12.48 12.70 1.05
C SER A 14 11.94 11.34 1.49
N GLY A 15 10.90 10.89 0.79
CA GLY A 15 10.67 9.46 0.69
C GLY A 15 11.81 8.93 -0.16
N THR A 16 12.68 8.12 0.42
CA THR A 16 13.71 7.41 -0.34
C THR A 16 13.02 6.68 -1.51
N PRO A 17 13.41 6.92 -2.76
CA PRO A 17 12.92 6.13 -3.89
C PRO A 17 13.19 4.63 -3.62
N GLY A 18 12.18 3.78 -3.78
CA GLY A 18 12.30 2.32 -3.64
C GLY A 18 11.81 1.70 -2.32
N GLN A 19 11.17 2.45 -1.41
CA GLN A 19 10.53 1.83 -0.24
C GLN A 19 9.04 1.61 -0.49
N ALA A 20 8.58 0.36 -0.34
CA ALA A 20 7.17 0.04 -0.44
C ALA A 20 6.33 0.77 0.61
N ARG A 21 5.08 1.09 0.25
CA ARG A 21 4.11 1.70 1.14
C ARG A 21 2.75 1.05 0.94
N ALA A 22 2.05 0.83 2.05
CA ALA A 22 0.66 0.40 2.06
C ALA A 22 -0.12 1.31 3.01
N LEU A 23 -1.19 1.95 2.51
CA LEU A 23 -1.96 2.94 3.23
C LEU A 23 -3.45 2.61 3.14
N VAL A 24 -4.13 2.71 4.27
CA VAL A 24 -5.59 2.58 4.30
C VAL A 24 -6.18 3.90 3.85
N VAL A 25 -7.10 3.85 2.88
CA VAL A 25 -7.83 5.04 2.42
C VAL A 25 -9.13 5.13 3.22
N PRO A 26 -9.24 6.05 4.19
CA PRO A 26 -10.44 6.17 5.01
C PRO A 26 -11.63 6.62 4.16
N GLN A 27 -12.82 6.09 4.45
CA GLN A 27 -14.09 6.50 3.82
C GLN A 27 -14.13 6.35 2.28
N ALA A 28 -13.26 5.53 1.70
CA ALA A 28 -13.28 5.25 0.26
C ALA A 28 -14.35 4.23 -0.15
N ALA A 29 -14.87 3.45 0.80
CA ALA A 29 -15.99 2.52 0.62
C ALA A 29 -16.70 2.27 1.96
N ASP A 30 -18.00 1.97 1.90
CA ASP A 30 -18.81 1.63 3.08
C ASP A 30 -18.75 0.12 3.41
N ASP A 31 -18.42 -0.71 2.41
CA ASP A 31 -18.51 -2.16 2.44
C ASP A 31 -17.17 -2.87 2.18
N ALA A 32 -16.06 -2.13 2.21
CA ALA A 32 -14.71 -2.68 2.08
C ALA A 32 -13.67 -1.81 2.79
N THR A 33 -12.58 -2.44 3.23
CA THR A 33 -11.35 -1.74 3.61
C THR A 33 -10.53 -1.47 2.35
N VAL A 34 -10.24 -0.21 2.06
CA VAL A 34 -9.48 0.17 0.86
C VAL A 34 -8.01 0.34 1.20
N LEU A 35 -7.15 -0.41 0.51
CA LEU A 35 -5.70 -0.38 0.68
C LEU A 35 -5.04 0.13 -0.61
N GLU A 36 -4.35 1.27 -0.52
CA GLU A 36 -3.47 1.77 -1.56
C GLU A 36 -2.05 1.24 -1.34
N VAL A 37 -1.45 0.67 -2.37
CA VAL A 37 -0.11 0.08 -2.37
C VAL A 37 0.75 0.79 -3.39
N ARG A 38 1.94 1.22 -2.95
CA ARG A 38 2.98 1.80 -3.82
C ARG A 38 4.27 1.04 -3.64
N ALA A 39 4.83 0.53 -4.73
CA ALA A 39 6.08 -0.21 -4.71
C ALA A 39 6.73 -0.18 -6.10
N ASP A 40 7.98 -0.62 -6.21
CA ASP A 40 8.58 -0.90 -7.51
C ASP A 40 7.83 -2.06 -8.18
N ASP A 41 7.46 -1.88 -9.44
CA ASP A 41 6.76 -2.90 -10.21
C ASP A 41 7.76 -3.98 -10.64
N ARG A 42 7.43 -5.23 -10.32
CA ARG A 42 8.26 -6.39 -10.63
C ARG A 42 7.40 -7.56 -11.03
N LEU A 43 7.97 -8.42 -11.87
CA LEU A 43 7.31 -9.64 -12.29
C LEU A 43 6.87 -10.47 -11.08
N GLY A 44 5.59 -10.84 -11.06
CA GLY A 44 5.00 -11.65 -9.98
C GLY A 44 4.44 -10.88 -8.79
N LEU A 45 4.62 -9.55 -8.70
CA LEU A 45 4.17 -8.75 -7.55
C LEU A 45 2.67 -8.94 -7.25
N LEU A 46 1.80 -8.82 -8.26
CA LEU A 46 0.35 -9.00 -8.08
C LEU A 46 -0.02 -10.42 -7.63
N HIS A 47 0.70 -11.43 -8.10
CA HIS A 47 0.47 -12.81 -7.66
C HIS A 47 0.84 -12.97 -6.18
N GLU A 48 1.97 -12.42 -5.76
CA GLU A 48 2.41 -12.46 -4.37
C GLU A 48 1.49 -11.66 -3.43
N LEU A 49 1.00 -10.50 -3.87
CA LEU A 49 -0.02 -9.73 -3.14
C LEU A 49 -1.32 -10.53 -3.01
N GLY A 50 -1.79 -11.15 -4.10
CA GLY A 50 -2.97 -12.02 -4.08
C GLY A 50 -2.82 -13.19 -3.10
N MET A 51 -1.66 -13.85 -3.10
CA MET A 51 -1.34 -14.91 -2.14
C MET A 51 -1.30 -14.40 -0.70
N THR A 52 -0.77 -13.20 -0.48
CA THR A 52 -0.73 -12.55 0.83
C THR A 52 -2.14 -12.29 1.36
N PHE A 53 -3.04 -11.76 0.52
CA PHE A 53 -4.44 -11.57 0.89
C PHE A 53 -5.15 -12.90 1.17
N ALA A 54 -4.93 -13.92 0.34
CA ALA A 54 -5.51 -15.24 0.53
C ALA A 54 -5.06 -15.89 1.85
N ARG A 55 -3.75 -15.84 2.16
CA ARG A 55 -3.20 -16.33 3.44
C ARG A 55 -3.73 -15.55 4.64
N ALA A 56 -3.97 -14.26 4.46
CA ALA A 56 -4.57 -13.42 5.48
C ALA A 56 -6.07 -13.69 5.71
N GLY A 57 -6.72 -14.52 4.89
CA GLY A 57 -8.15 -14.83 4.98
C GLY A 57 -9.03 -13.73 4.39
N LEU A 58 -8.52 -12.99 3.41
CA LEU A 58 -9.21 -11.86 2.81
C LEU A 58 -9.76 -12.21 1.42
N SER A 59 -10.79 -11.46 1.03
CA SER A 59 -11.36 -11.43 -0.31
C SER A 59 -11.08 -10.08 -0.95
N VAL A 60 -10.62 -10.09 -2.21
CA VAL A 60 -10.50 -8.89 -3.03
C VAL A 60 -11.83 -8.69 -3.78
N ARG A 61 -12.59 -7.66 -3.42
CA ARG A 61 -13.85 -7.33 -4.09
C ARG A 61 -13.63 -6.64 -5.43
N SER A 62 -12.65 -5.76 -5.48
CA SER A 62 -12.18 -5.09 -6.68
C SER A 62 -10.73 -4.67 -6.48
N ALA A 63 -10.01 -4.49 -7.59
CA ALA A 63 -8.67 -3.96 -7.60
C ALA A 63 -8.52 -3.02 -8.78
N HIS A 64 -7.91 -1.86 -8.55
CA HIS A 64 -7.50 -0.93 -9.59
C HIS A 64 -5.97 -0.92 -9.63
N ILE A 65 -5.41 -1.37 -10.73
CA ILE A 65 -3.97 -1.59 -10.90
C ILE A 65 -3.44 -0.56 -11.89
N ALA A 66 -2.39 0.15 -11.52
CA ALA A 66 -1.77 1.15 -12.38
C ALA A 66 -0.26 1.15 -12.22
N THR A 67 0.47 1.05 -13.33
CA THR A 67 1.93 1.17 -13.35
C THR A 67 2.34 2.48 -14.00
N TYR A 68 3.21 3.24 -13.34
CA TYR A 68 3.81 4.45 -13.88
C TYR A 68 5.31 4.51 -13.56
N ALA A 69 6.14 4.71 -14.59
CA ALA A 69 7.59 4.87 -14.46
C ALA A 69 8.28 3.76 -13.64
N GLY A 70 7.82 2.50 -13.78
CA GLY A 70 8.37 1.35 -13.05
C GLY A 70 7.89 1.22 -11.61
N GLN A 71 6.92 2.03 -11.19
CA GLN A 71 6.25 1.86 -9.90
C GLN A 71 4.79 1.47 -10.09
N THR A 72 4.29 0.64 -9.17
CA THR A 72 2.87 0.32 -9.08
C THR A 72 2.15 1.28 -8.13
N LEU A 73 0.89 1.58 -8.44
CA LEU A 73 -0.07 2.33 -7.63
C LEU A 73 -1.38 1.54 -7.64
N ASP A 74 -1.45 0.54 -6.78
CA ASP A 74 -2.55 -0.40 -6.73
C ASP A 74 -3.53 -0.01 -5.63
N THR A 75 -4.82 -0.14 -5.89
CA THR A 75 -5.88 0.03 -4.89
C THR A 75 -6.68 -1.25 -4.78
N PHE A 76 -6.72 -1.85 -3.60
CA PHE A 76 -7.46 -3.08 -3.32
C PHE A 76 -8.63 -2.81 -2.37
N TYR A 77 -9.82 -3.30 -2.73
CA TYR A 77 -11.01 -3.26 -1.88
C TYR A 77 -11.14 -4.62 -1.18
N LEU A 78 -10.80 -4.65 0.11
CA LEU A 78 -10.63 -5.87 0.89
C LEU A 78 -11.76 -6.07 1.88
N THR A 79 -12.20 -7.32 2.01
CA THR A 79 -13.08 -7.79 3.09
C THR A 79 -12.51 -9.08 3.67
N GLU A 80 -12.95 -9.48 4.85
CA GLU A 80 -12.82 -10.88 5.27
C GLU A 80 -13.73 -11.79 4.44
N PHE A 81 -13.54 -13.10 4.56
CA PHE A 81 -14.48 -14.06 4.00
C PHE A 81 -15.91 -13.81 4.54
N GLY A 82 -16.89 -13.86 3.65
CA GLY A 82 -18.28 -13.50 3.97
C GLY A 82 -18.59 -12.00 3.88
N GLY A 83 -17.64 -11.16 3.46
CA GLY A 83 -17.89 -9.75 3.16
C GLY A 83 -17.79 -8.79 4.35
N ARG A 84 -17.23 -9.25 5.48
CA ARG A 84 -17.07 -8.41 6.69
C ARG A 84 -15.91 -7.42 6.53
N LEU A 85 -16.06 -6.23 7.13
CA LEU A 85 -14.96 -5.27 7.25
C LEU A 85 -13.85 -5.81 8.15
N LEU A 86 -12.61 -5.39 7.90
CA LEU A 86 -11.46 -5.80 8.68
C LEU A 86 -11.42 -5.03 10.01
N GLU A 87 -11.12 -5.74 11.09
CA GLU A 87 -10.85 -5.11 12.39
C GLU A 87 -9.52 -4.32 12.35
N PRO A 88 -9.37 -3.24 13.13
CA PRO A 88 -8.15 -2.41 13.11
C PRO A 88 -6.84 -3.21 13.30
N ALA A 89 -6.84 -4.22 14.17
CA ALA A 89 -5.69 -5.10 14.36
C ALA A 89 -5.36 -5.92 13.10
N LYS A 90 -6.38 -6.39 12.38
CA LYS A 90 -6.23 -7.12 11.12
C LYS A 90 -5.71 -6.20 10.01
N VAL A 91 -6.22 -4.98 9.95
CA VAL A 91 -5.74 -3.95 9.02
C VAL A 91 -4.25 -3.69 9.21
N ALA A 92 -3.80 -3.46 10.45
CA ALA A 92 -2.39 -3.25 10.76
C ALA A 92 -1.51 -4.45 10.36
N GLN A 93 -1.99 -5.68 10.61
CA GLN A 93 -1.30 -6.91 10.18
C GLN A 93 -1.15 -6.97 8.65
N VAL A 94 -2.23 -6.67 7.91
CA VAL A 94 -2.26 -6.73 6.45
C VAL A 94 -1.36 -5.68 5.82
N VAL A 95 -1.35 -4.46 6.35
CA VAL A 95 -0.43 -3.41 5.93
C VAL A 95 1.03 -3.87 6.04
N ALA A 96 1.41 -4.46 7.18
CA ALA A 96 2.77 -4.96 7.37
C ALA A 96 3.13 -6.08 6.37
N MET A 97 2.27 -7.09 6.21
CA MET A 97 2.51 -8.19 5.26
C MET A 97 2.63 -7.72 3.81
N VAL A 98 1.83 -6.71 3.42
CA VAL A 98 1.89 -6.15 2.07
C VAL A 98 3.20 -5.41 1.84
N ILE A 99 3.67 -4.62 2.81
CA ILE A 99 4.98 -3.95 2.73
C ILE A 99 6.09 -4.99 2.59
N ASP A 100 6.11 -6.00 3.46
CA ASP A 100 7.11 -7.08 3.40
C ASP A 100 7.11 -7.78 2.03
N THR A 101 5.93 -8.09 1.51
CA THR A 101 5.74 -8.69 0.18
C THR A 101 6.29 -7.80 -0.92
N CYS A 102 5.95 -6.52 -0.93
CA CYS A 102 6.44 -5.57 -1.91
C CYS A 102 7.96 -5.43 -1.87
N ASP A 103 8.56 -5.42 -0.68
CA ASP A 103 10.01 -5.35 -0.46
C ASP A 103 10.73 -6.68 -0.78
N GLY A 104 10.00 -7.74 -1.19
CA GLY A 104 10.57 -9.02 -1.60
C GLY A 104 10.84 -10.00 -0.46
N HIS A 105 10.30 -9.73 0.73
CA HIS A 105 10.32 -10.63 1.88
C HIS A 105 8.98 -11.38 1.91
N PRO A 106 8.91 -12.62 1.40
CA PRO A 106 7.66 -13.36 1.43
C PRO A 106 7.20 -13.55 2.89
N PRO A 107 5.91 -13.37 3.20
CA PRO A 107 5.41 -13.60 4.55
C PRO A 107 5.62 -15.06 4.94
N ALA A 108 6.16 -15.27 6.15
CA ALA A 108 6.43 -16.59 6.73
C ALA A 108 5.19 -17.49 6.78
#